data_AF-A0A349HNW8-F1
#
_entry.id   AF-A0A349HNW8-F1
#
_cell.length_a   1.000
_cell.length_b   1.000
_cell.length_c   1.000
_cell.angle_alpha   90.00
_cell.angle_beta   90.00
_cell.angle_gamma   90.00
#
_symmetry.space_group_name_H-M   'P 1'
#
loop_
_entity.id
_entity.type
_entity.pdbx_description
1 polymer ?
#
loop_
_entity_poly.entity_id
_entity_poly.type
_entity_poly.pdbx_seq_one_letter_code
_entity_poly.pdbx_strand_id
1 'polypeptide(L)'
;MNGYDFKKTESWFLKSDSFTIEVKHWYTKGKILNSSEMIFDKNGITHRWNVYVYVFPEHPFFNKLVENLNDNYPYLEELHYGCTYCNWVYDVSGKVKVKQYGSDYAHLHDEHFEDCDNENHPAAREIFFDAERLYDSFKEAENKKQGEINE
;
A
#
# COMPACT_ATOMS: atom_id res chain seq x y z
N MET A 1 24.61 -19.68 -16.97
CA MET A 1 23.14 -19.55 -17.09
C MET A 1 22.71 -18.42 -16.19
N ASN A 2 22.22 -17.31 -16.73
CA ASN A 2 21.56 -16.29 -15.91
C ASN A 2 20.19 -16.87 -15.52
N GLY A 3 20.12 -17.46 -14.33
CA GLY A 3 18.87 -17.97 -13.78
C GLY A 3 17.99 -16.79 -13.39
N TYR A 4 16.83 -16.64 -14.01
CA TYR A 4 15.81 -15.70 -13.54
C TYR A 4 15.26 -16.21 -12.21
N ASP A 5 15.20 -15.33 -11.21
CA ASP A 5 14.57 -15.61 -9.91
C ASP A 5 13.16 -15.03 -9.89
N PHE A 6 12.15 -15.90 -10.06
CA PHE A 6 10.74 -15.52 -10.02
C PHE A 6 10.24 -15.55 -8.58
N LYS A 7 9.64 -14.46 -8.13
CA LYS A 7 9.01 -14.36 -6.80
C LYS A 7 7.49 -14.41 -6.93
N LYS A 8 6.83 -15.15 -6.04
CA LYS A 8 5.37 -15.18 -5.93
C LYS A 8 4.89 -13.95 -5.16
N THR A 9 3.83 -13.33 -5.65
CA THR A 9 3.11 -12.25 -4.97
C THR A 9 1.61 -12.52 -5.03
N GLU A 10 0.87 -12.01 -4.06
CA GLU A 10 -0.59 -12.03 -3.99
C GLU A 10 -1.09 -10.60 -3.79
N SER A 11 -2.24 -10.28 -4.39
CA SER A 11 -2.84 -8.95 -4.28
C SER A 11 -4.35 -9.04 -4.18
N TRP A 12 -4.93 -8.20 -3.33
CA TRP A 12 -6.38 -8.00 -3.16
C TRP A 12 -6.71 -6.54 -3.44
N PHE A 13 -7.87 -6.29 -4.05
CA PHE A 13 -8.20 -4.95 -4.55
C PHE A 13 -9.59 -4.49 -4.12
N LEU A 14 -9.69 -3.24 -3.68
CA LEU A 14 -10.94 -2.47 -3.62
C LEU A 14 -10.88 -1.40 -4.70
N LYS A 15 -11.89 -1.34 -5.57
CA LYS A 15 -11.88 -0.48 -6.76
C LYS A 15 -13.03 0.52 -6.75
N SER A 16 -12.71 1.76 -7.08
CA SER A 16 -13.65 2.79 -7.49
C SER A 16 -13.34 3.24 -8.92
N ASP A 17 -14.13 4.17 -9.45
CA ASP A 17 -13.93 4.74 -10.77
C ASP A 17 -12.71 5.66 -10.82
N SER A 18 -12.34 6.31 -9.69
CA SER A 18 -11.22 7.26 -9.65
C SER A 18 -10.08 6.92 -8.69
N PHE A 19 -10.15 5.76 -8.02
CA PHE A 19 -9.01 5.22 -7.26
C PHE A 19 -9.09 3.69 -7.09
N THR A 20 -7.99 3.08 -6.62
CA THR A 20 -7.92 1.66 -6.27
C THR A 20 -7.08 1.49 -5.01
N ILE A 21 -7.53 0.69 -4.06
CA ILE A 21 -6.73 0.21 -2.93
C ILE A 21 -6.22 -1.19 -3.28
N GLU A 22 -4.94 -1.44 -3.05
CA GLU A 22 -4.32 -2.77 -3.16
C GLU A 22 -3.73 -3.16 -1.81
N VAL A 23 -4.13 -4.32 -1.30
CA VAL A 23 -3.35 -5.05 -0.31
C VAL A 23 -2.42 -5.98 -1.07
N LYS A 24 -1.12 -5.89 -0.86
CA LYS A 24 -0.11 -6.72 -1.53
C LYS A 24 0.66 -7.53 -0.51
N HIS A 25 0.75 -8.83 -0.77
CA HIS A 25 1.51 -9.79 0.01
C HIS A 25 2.59 -10.44 -0.83
N TRP A 26 3.77 -10.56 -0.25
CA TRP A 26 4.88 -11.32 -0.83
C TRP A 26 5.78 -11.83 0.28
N TYR A 27 6.66 -12.75 -0.07
CA TYR A 27 7.61 -13.30 0.90
C TYR A 27 9.02 -13.35 0.33
N THR A 28 9.99 -13.35 1.23
CA THR A 28 11.40 -13.61 0.93
C THR A 28 11.85 -14.88 1.58
N LYS A 29 12.87 -15.53 0.99
CA LYS A 29 13.59 -16.61 1.66
C LYS A 29 14.76 -16.00 2.44
N GLY A 30 14.86 -16.36 3.72
CA GLY A 30 15.81 -15.85 4.71
C GLY A 30 15.21 -14.73 5.55
N LYS A 31 15.54 -14.73 6.85
CA LYS A 31 15.15 -13.66 7.78
C LYS A 31 16.29 -12.64 7.88
N ILE A 32 15.99 -11.36 7.65
CA ILE A 32 16.96 -10.28 7.87
C ILE A 32 16.85 -9.90 9.35
N LEU A 33 17.71 -10.47 10.19
CA LEU A 33 17.72 -10.16 11.62
C LEU A 33 18.47 -8.83 11.90
N ASN A 34 19.45 -8.47 11.06
CA ASN A 34 20.30 -7.30 11.25
C ASN A 34 20.87 -6.87 9.87
N SER A 35 21.22 -5.59 9.68
CA SER A 35 21.82 -5.06 8.43
C SER A 35 23.16 -5.69 8.02
N SER A 36 23.70 -6.60 8.84
CA SER A 36 25.01 -7.24 8.66
C SER A 36 24.98 -8.76 8.57
N GLU A 37 23.88 -9.44 8.95
CA GLU A 37 23.83 -10.91 8.98
C GLU A 37 22.42 -11.45 8.63
N MET A 38 22.34 -12.28 7.60
CA MET A 38 21.14 -13.08 7.30
C MET A 38 21.19 -14.35 8.13
N ILE A 39 20.30 -14.48 9.11
CA ILE A 39 20.16 -15.69 9.90
C ILE A 39 18.92 -16.42 9.38
N PHE A 40 19.13 -17.60 8.82
CA PHE A 40 18.05 -18.47 8.36
C PHE A 40 17.41 -19.10 9.60
N ASP A 41 16.21 -18.63 9.99
CA ASP A 41 15.39 -19.44 10.88
C ASP A 41 15.00 -20.76 10.17
N LYS A 42 14.55 -21.74 10.95
CA LYS A 42 14.27 -23.12 10.51
C LYS A 42 13.25 -23.25 9.37
N ASN A 43 12.48 -22.20 9.04
CA ASN A 43 11.60 -22.15 7.86
C ASN A 43 12.11 -21.15 6.82
N GLY A 44 12.88 -20.15 7.22
CA GLY A 44 13.61 -19.23 6.36
C GLY A 44 12.70 -18.48 5.41
N ILE A 45 11.50 -18.08 5.85
CA ILE A 45 10.57 -17.27 5.06
C ILE A 45 10.17 -16.05 5.89
N THR A 46 10.19 -14.88 5.28
CA THR A 46 9.70 -13.65 5.89
C THR A 46 8.61 -13.05 5.01
N HIS A 47 7.42 -12.89 5.58
CA HIS A 47 6.26 -12.30 4.92
C HIS A 47 6.31 -10.78 4.99
N ARG A 48 5.82 -10.15 3.93
CA ARG A 48 5.77 -8.69 3.76
C ARG A 48 4.42 -8.32 3.19
N TRP A 49 3.80 -7.38 3.87
CA TRP A 49 2.49 -6.83 3.54
C TRP A 49 2.62 -5.35 3.26
N ASN A 50 1.84 -4.88 2.29
CA ASN A 50 1.77 -3.49 1.91
C ASN A 50 0.33 -3.11 1.61
N VAL A 51 -0.05 -1.88 1.96
CA VAL A 51 -1.28 -1.26 1.49
C VAL A 51 -0.91 -0.10 0.59
N TYR A 52 -1.48 -0.09 -0.62
CA TYR A 52 -1.30 0.97 -1.59
C TYR A 52 -2.64 1.59 -1.97
N VAL A 53 -2.62 2.89 -2.24
CA VAL A 53 -3.68 3.60 -2.95
C VAL A 53 -3.16 4.14 -4.28
N TYR A 54 -3.88 3.83 -5.35
CA TYR A 54 -3.66 4.34 -6.70
C TYR A 54 -4.74 5.36 -7.00
N VAL A 55 -4.37 6.63 -7.16
CA VAL A 55 -5.30 7.73 -7.37
C VAL A 55 -5.24 8.20 -8.82
N PHE A 56 -6.39 8.25 -9.48
CA PHE A 56 -6.53 8.66 -10.88
C PHE A 56 -6.96 10.14 -10.98
N PRO A 57 -6.75 10.80 -12.14
CA PRO A 57 -6.94 12.24 -12.30
C PRO A 57 -8.35 12.75 -11.98
N GLU A 58 -9.35 11.90 -12.06
CA GLU A 58 -10.75 12.22 -11.81
C GLU A 58 -11.06 12.41 -10.32
N HIS A 59 -10.21 11.85 -9.43
CA HIS A 59 -10.43 11.84 -7.99
C HIS A 59 -10.30 13.25 -7.37
N PRO A 60 -11.18 13.66 -6.43
CA PRO A 60 -11.11 14.97 -5.78
C PRO A 60 -9.77 15.29 -5.10
N PHE A 61 -9.08 14.27 -4.58
CA PHE A 61 -7.77 14.44 -3.95
C PHE A 61 -6.60 14.48 -4.93
N PHE A 62 -6.78 14.13 -6.21
CA PHE A 62 -5.65 13.95 -7.12
C PHE A 62 -4.73 15.18 -7.18
N ASN A 63 -5.30 16.38 -7.26
CA ASN A 63 -4.52 17.63 -7.31
C ASN A 63 -4.01 18.09 -5.93
N LYS A 64 -4.53 17.53 -4.84
CA LYS A 64 -4.10 17.85 -3.46
C LYS A 64 -2.90 16.99 -3.02
N LEU A 65 -2.72 15.84 -3.64
CA LEU A 65 -1.62 14.91 -3.35
C LEU A 65 -0.31 15.43 -3.98
N VAL A 66 0.77 15.51 -3.20
CA VAL A 66 2.10 15.97 -3.64
C VAL A 66 3.16 14.89 -3.42
N GLU A 67 4.29 14.97 -4.12
CA GLU A 67 5.31 13.90 -4.13
C GLU A 67 6.16 13.86 -2.84
N ASN A 68 6.09 14.91 -2.02
CA ASN A 68 6.93 15.08 -0.84
C ASN A 68 6.34 14.42 0.41
N LEU A 69 6.88 13.28 0.83
CA LEU A 69 6.41 12.55 2.03
C LEU A 69 6.60 13.29 3.36
N ASN A 70 7.36 14.40 3.39
CA ASN A 70 7.53 15.18 4.62
C ASN A 70 6.31 16.04 4.97
N ASP A 71 5.39 16.22 4.02
CA ASP A 71 4.17 16.97 4.26
C ASP A 71 3.14 16.05 4.93
N ASN A 72 2.43 16.56 5.96
CA ASN A 72 1.39 15.77 6.62
C ASN A 72 0.18 15.65 5.67
N TYR A 73 -0.17 14.42 5.30
CA TYR A 73 -1.30 14.14 4.41
C TYR A 73 -2.48 13.65 5.25
N PRO A 74 -3.45 14.53 5.59
CA PRO A 74 -4.59 14.13 6.40
C PRO A 74 -5.41 13.00 5.77
N TYR A 75 -5.35 12.87 4.43
CA TYR A 75 -6.05 11.85 3.66
C TYR A 75 -5.32 10.50 3.63
N LEU A 76 -4.09 10.43 4.12
CA LEU A 76 -3.26 9.21 4.19
C LEU A 76 -3.01 8.79 5.64
N GLU A 77 -3.67 9.41 6.62
CA GLU A 77 -3.59 9.04 8.05
C GLU A 77 -4.10 7.62 8.33
N GLU A 78 -4.88 7.06 7.40
CA GLU A 78 -5.38 5.68 7.46
C GLU A 78 -4.33 4.63 7.05
N LEU A 79 -3.18 5.06 6.52
CA LEU A 79 -2.07 4.14 6.31
C LEU A 79 -1.37 3.84 7.64
N HIS A 80 -1.05 2.57 7.86
CA HIS A 80 -0.31 2.10 9.03
C HIS A 80 0.98 2.89 9.24
N TYR A 81 1.12 3.57 10.37
CA TYR A 81 2.20 4.52 10.68
C TYR A 81 2.43 5.63 9.64
N GLY A 82 1.43 5.93 8.81
CA GLY A 82 1.48 6.94 7.76
C GLY A 82 2.04 6.42 6.43
N CYS A 83 2.31 7.34 5.53
CA CYS A 83 2.75 7.03 4.16
C CYS A 83 4.27 6.89 4.08
N THR A 84 4.78 5.70 3.78
CA THR A 84 6.22 5.42 3.60
C THR A 84 6.63 5.27 2.13
N TYR A 85 5.67 5.25 1.21
CA TYR A 85 5.91 5.06 -0.22
C TYR A 85 5.14 6.09 -1.06
N CYS A 86 5.83 6.73 -2.02
CA CYS A 86 5.22 7.56 -3.05
C CYS A 86 5.82 7.23 -4.41
N ASN A 87 4.96 7.08 -5.42
CA ASN A 87 5.38 6.86 -6.81
C ASN A 87 4.36 7.47 -7.77
N TRP A 88 4.83 8.26 -8.73
CA TRP A 88 3.96 8.90 -9.73
C TRP A 88 4.18 8.21 -11.08
N VAL A 89 3.10 7.76 -11.70
CA VAL A 89 3.11 7.13 -13.02
C VAL A 89 2.74 8.18 -14.05
N TYR A 90 3.61 8.38 -15.03
CA TYR A 90 3.44 9.34 -16.12
C TYR A 90 3.09 8.62 -17.43
N ASP A 91 2.30 9.28 -18.27
CA ASP A 91 2.08 8.83 -19.64
C ASP A 91 3.23 9.22 -20.58
N VAL A 92 3.12 8.83 -21.85
CA VAL A 92 4.15 9.12 -22.88
C VAL A 92 4.36 10.61 -23.16
N SER A 93 3.41 11.46 -22.76
CA SER A 93 3.50 12.92 -22.88
C SER A 93 4.11 13.59 -21.66
N GLY A 94 4.41 12.81 -20.61
CA GLY A 94 4.91 13.32 -19.33
C GLY A 94 3.80 13.82 -18.40
N LYS A 95 2.53 13.52 -18.67
CA LYS A 95 1.42 13.87 -17.78
C LYS A 95 1.23 12.78 -16.72
N VAL A 96 1.03 13.19 -15.46
CA VAL A 96 0.73 12.26 -14.36
C VAL A 96 -0.61 11.56 -14.63
N LYS A 97 -0.58 10.24 -14.71
CA LYS A 97 -1.74 9.36 -14.91
C LYS A 97 -2.18 8.69 -13.61
N VAL A 98 -1.24 8.37 -12.72
CA VAL A 98 -1.55 7.74 -11.44
C VAL A 98 -0.63 8.32 -10.37
N LYS A 99 -1.18 8.64 -9.21
CA LYS A 99 -0.38 8.90 -8.01
C LYS A 99 -0.57 7.73 -7.06
N GLN A 100 0.52 7.02 -6.78
CA GLN A 100 0.54 5.87 -5.89
C GLN A 100 1.15 6.28 -4.55
N TYR A 101 0.44 5.95 -3.48
CA TYR A 101 0.93 6.07 -2.11
C TYR A 101 0.79 4.73 -1.40
N GLY A 102 1.56 4.50 -0.35
CA GLY A 102 1.38 3.30 0.45
C GLY A 102 2.21 3.27 1.71
N SER A 103 1.98 2.19 2.46
CA SER A 103 2.72 1.86 3.66
C SER A 103 3.11 0.38 3.63
N ASP A 104 4.24 0.07 4.24
CA ASP A 104 4.67 -1.28 4.52
C ASP A 104 4.35 -1.67 5.96
N TYR A 105 4.06 -2.94 6.19
CA TYR A 105 3.84 -3.47 7.54
C TYR A 105 5.13 -4.10 8.04
N ALA A 106 6.20 -3.31 8.04
CA ALA A 106 7.53 -3.70 8.48
C ALA A 106 8.22 -2.60 9.32
N HIS A 107 7.44 -1.90 10.14
CA HIS A 107 7.94 -0.91 11.11
C HIS A 107 8.47 -1.55 12.40
N LEU A 108 9.00 -0.71 13.28
CA LEU A 108 9.25 -1.09 14.66
C LEU A 108 7.91 -1.53 15.29
N HIS A 109 7.86 -2.71 15.91
CA HIS A 109 6.67 -3.34 16.50
C HIS A 109 5.73 -4.11 15.54
N ASP A 110 6.10 -4.22 14.27
CA ASP A 110 5.36 -4.97 13.23
C ASP A 110 5.82 -6.44 13.13
N GLU A 111 6.58 -6.98 14.09
CA GLU A 111 7.20 -8.30 13.98
C GLU A 111 6.15 -9.42 13.82
N HIS A 112 4.93 -9.20 14.29
CA HIS A 112 3.83 -10.14 14.20
C HIS A 112 3.26 -10.27 12.77
N PHE A 113 3.53 -9.33 11.86
CA PHE A 113 3.21 -9.47 10.44
C PHE A 113 4.22 -10.32 9.67
N GLU A 114 5.41 -10.57 10.23
CA GLU A 114 6.45 -11.36 9.54
C GLU A 114 6.07 -12.84 9.36
N ASP A 115 5.23 -13.36 10.26
CA ASP A 115 4.69 -14.72 10.24
C ASP A 115 3.27 -14.77 9.63
N CYS A 116 2.76 -13.64 9.14
CA CYS A 116 1.44 -13.51 8.53
C CYS A 116 1.48 -14.06 7.09
N ASP A 117 1.18 -15.35 6.94
CA ASP A 117 1.45 -16.09 5.71
C ASP A 117 0.35 -16.02 4.64
N ASN A 118 -0.86 -15.61 5.04
CA ASN A 118 -2.02 -15.48 4.17
C ASN A 118 -3.08 -14.54 4.78
N GLU A 119 -4.12 -14.25 4.01
CA GLU A 119 -5.21 -13.33 4.37
C GLU A 119 -6.11 -13.81 5.52
N ASN A 120 -6.07 -15.10 5.88
CA ASN A 120 -6.85 -15.65 6.99
C ASN A 120 -6.09 -15.63 8.32
N HIS A 121 -4.81 -15.22 8.31
CA HIS A 121 -4.03 -15.08 9.53
C HIS A 121 -4.62 -13.97 10.43
N PRO A 122 -4.67 -14.12 11.76
CA PRO A 122 -5.28 -13.11 12.65
C PRO A 122 -4.70 -11.70 12.48
N ALA A 123 -3.39 -11.58 12.26
CA ALA A 123 -2.73 -10.30 12.00
C ALA A 123 -3.15 -9.67 10.66
N ALA A 124 -3.47 -10.48 9.63
CA ALA A 124 -3.91 -9.96 8.33
C ALA A 124 -5.14 -9.07 8.47
N ARG A 125 -6.01 -9.34 9.46
CA ARG A 125 -7.19 -8.55 9.74
C ARG A 125 -6.89 -7.07 9.93
N GLU A 126 -5.77 -6.72 10.56
CA GLU A 126 -5.36 -5.32 10.78
C GLU A 126 -5.01 -4.65 9.44
N ILE A 127 -4.23 -5.34 8.61
CA ILE A 127 -3.85 -4.87 7.26
C ILE A 127 -5.09 -4.61 6.39
N PHE A 128 -6.05 -5.55 6.38
CA PHE A 128 -7.27 -5.40 5.61
C PHE A 128 -8.19 -4.30 6.19
N PHE A 129 -8.23 -4.15 7.51
CA PHE A 129 -9.03 -3.10 8.16
C PHE A 129 -8.50 -1.71 7.81
N ASP A 130 -7.19 -1.50 7.81
CA ASP A 130 -6.60 -0.23 7.36
C ASP A 130 -6.90 0.05 5.88
N ALA A 131 -6.83 -0.99 5.03
CA ALA A 131 -7.18 -0.87 3.62
C ALA A 131 -8.66 -0.48 3.41
N GLU A 132 -9.57 -1.02 4.22
CA GLU A 132 -10.99 -0.66 4.23
C GLU A 132 -11.20 0.78 4.68
N ARG A 133 -10.56 1.22 5.78
CA ARG A 133 -10.66 2.62 6.25
C ARG A 133 -10.12 3.61 5.22
N LEU A 134 -9.01 3.28 4.57
CA LEU A 134 -8.44 4.08 3.50
C LEU A 134 -9.39 4.16 2.31
N TYR A 135 -10.03 3.04 1.95
CA TYR A 135 -11.05 3.02 0.90
C TYR A 135 -12.25 3.93 1.24
N ASP A 136 -12.78 3.82 2.46
CA ASP A 136 -13.92 4.62 2.92
C ASP A 136 -13.62 6.11 2.92
N SER A 137 -12.44 6.52 3.39
CA SER A 137 -11.99 7.92 3.38
C SER A 137 -11.93 8.51 1.95
N PHE A 138 -11.36 7.77 1.01
CA PHE A 138 -11.33 8.18 -0.41
C PHE A 138 -12.73 8.18 -1.01
N LYS A 139 -13.57 7.20 -0.67
CA LYS A 139 -14.93 7.12 -1.19
C LYS A 139 -15.82 8.25 -0.69
N GLU A 140 -15.66 8.66 0.57
CA GLU A 140 -16.36 9.82 1.14
C GLU A 140 -16.00 11.10 0.37
N ALA A 141 -14.72 11.27 0.02
CA ALA A 141 -14.27 12.42 -0.76
C ALA A 141 -14.90 12.45 -2.17
N GLU A 142 -14.98 11.30 -2.85
CA GLU A 142 -15.67 11.19 -4.15
C GLU A 142 -17.14 11.61 -4.03
N ASN A 143 -17.84 11.09 -3.02
CA ASN A 143 -19.27 11.35 -2.84
C ASN A 143 -19.57 12.84 -2.56
N LYS A 144 -18.72 13.52 -1.77
CA LYS A 144 -18.86 14.96 -1.49
C LYS A 144 -18.77 15.80 -2.77
N LYS A 145 -17.80 15.50 -3.65
CA LYS A 145 -17.65 16.19 -4.95
C LYS A 145 -18.87 15.98 -5.84
N GLN A 146 -19.49 14.79 -5.83
CA GLN A 146 -20.68 14.52 -6.63
C GLN A 146 -21.92 15.28 -6.13
N GLY A 147 -22.04 15.48 -4.82
CA GLY A 147 -23.09 16.31 -4.21
C GLY A 147 -23.01 17.77 -4.66
N GLU A 148 -21.82 18.37 -4.64
CA GLU A 148 -21.58 19.76 -5.09
C GLU A 148 -21.88 20.00 -6.57
N ILE A 149 -21.82 18.97 -7.42
CA ILE A 149 -22.10 19.08 -8.87
C ILE A 149 -23.62 19.01 -9.15
N ASN A 150 -24.39 18.39 -8.25
CA ASN A 150 -25.81 18.13 -8.44
C ASN A 150 -26.72 19.20 -7.79
N GLU A 151 -26.15 20.19 -7.10
CA GLU A 151 -26.83 21.38 -6.54
C GLU A 151 -26.71 22.59 -7.48
#